data_AF-A0A972D9D6-F1
#
_entry.id   AF-A0A972D9D6-F1
#
_cell.length_a   1.000
_cell.length_b   1.000
_cell.length_c   1.000
_cell.angle_alpha   90.00
_cell.angle_beta   90.00
_cell.angle_gamma   90.00
#
_symmetry.space_group_name_H-M   'P 1'
#
loop_
_entity.id
_entity.type
_entity.pdbx_description
1 polymer ?
#
loop_
_entity_poly.entity_id
_entity_poly.type
_entity_poly.pdbx_seq_one_letter_code
_entity_poly.pdbx_strand_id
1 'polypeptide(L)'
;MRALVVLLLALASACAESTAVVVGEREAVVAVLAGRELDLEAPPEAVRDEGAAAVLVALARDPGEHPRYVQHRAVALLRYHPRPEVYDALLEFSASDDGGMREAALQSLGRAFVKRHARELAALAGDRLADPDDGVRRAARELLVRARTARFQD
;
A
#
# COMPACT_ATOMS: atom_id res chain seq x y z
N MET A 1 -34.58 31.67 -9.09
CA MET A 1 -35.00 30.55 -8.23
C MET A 1 -34.88 29.19 -8.93
N ARG A 2 -35.49 28.98 -10.11
CA ARG A 2 -35.39 27.71 -10.86
C ARG A 2 -33.96 27.26 -11.20
N ALA A 3 -33.09 28.16 -11.65
CA ALA A 3 -31.70 27.83 -11.98
C ALA A 3 -30.86 27.37 -10.76
N LEU A 4 -31.12 27.96 -9.57
CA LEU A 4 -30.42 27.59 -8.34
C LEU A 4 -30.82 26.18 -7.87
N VAL A 5 -32.10 25.81 -8.01
CA VAL A 5 -32.61 24.48 -7.65
C VAL A 5 -32.04 23.39 -8.57
N VAL A 6 -31.92 23.67 -9.87
CA VAL A 6 -31.32 22.73 -10.84
C VAL A 6 -29.83 22.51 -10.55
N LEU A 7 -29.09 23.58 -10.21
CA LEU A 7 -27.66 23.48 -9.86
C LEU A 7 -27.45 22.66 -8.57
N LEU A 8 -28.27 22.87 -7.54
CA LEU A 8 -28.17 22.13 -6.29
C LEU A 8 -28.49 20.63 -6.46
N LEU A 9 -29.47 20.28 -7.29
CA LEU A 9 -29.79 18.89 -7.60
C LEU A 9 -28.67 18.21 -8.40
N ALA A 10 -28.08 18.90 -9.37
CA ALA A 10 -26.96 18.37 -10.15
C ALA A 10 -25.71 18.12 -9.28
N LEU A 11 -25.39 19.04 -8.36
CA LEU A 11 -24.30 18.87 -7.41
C LEU A 11 -24.53 17.71 -6.45
N ALA A 12 -25.76 17.56 -5.93
CA ALA A 12 -26.10 16.43 -5.06
C ALA A 12 -26.00 15.08 -5.78
N SER A 13 -26.45 14.99 -7.05
CA SER A 13 -26.32 13.77 -7.87
C SER A 13 -24.86 13.43 -8.13
N ALA A 14 -24.05 14.42 -8.52
CA ALA A 14 -22.62 14.22 -8.76
C ALA A 14 -21.88 13.77 -7.49
N CYS A 15 -22.22 14.32 -6.33
CA CYS A 15 -21.69 13.85 -5.04
C CYS A 15 -22.13 12.41 -4.74
N ALA A 16 -23.40 12.07 -4.96
CA ALA A 16 -23.90 10.71 -4.73
C ALA A 16 -23.23 9.67 -5.64
N GLU A 17 -23.08 9.98 -6.92
CA GLU A 17 -22.39 9.13 -7.90
C GLU A 17 -20.92 8.95 -7.54
N SER A 18 -20.21 10.03 -7.18
CA SER A 18 -18.82 9.96 -6.74
C SER A 18 -18.66 9.12 -5.47
N THR A 19 -19.57 9.25 -4.50
CA THR A 19 -19.53 8.41 -3.30
C THR A 19 -19.80 6.95 -3.58
N ALA A 20 -20.72 6.63 -4.50
CA ALA A 20 -21.04 5.25 -4.87
C ALA A 20 -19.86 4.56 -5.58
N VAL A 21 -19.14 5.29 -6.45
CA VAL A 21 -17.93 4.78 -7.12
C VAL A 21 -16.84 4.48 -6.10
N VAL A 22 -16.57 5.38 -5.16
CA VAL A 22 -15.54 5.18 -4.12
C VAL A 22 -15.90 4.02 -3.19
N VAL A 23 -17.17 3.87 -2.82
CA VAL A 23 -17.64 2.74 -2.02
C VAL A 23 -17.47 1.43 -2.78
N GLY A 24 -17.86 1.40 -4.06
CA GLY A 24 -17.69 0.21 -4.91
C GLY A 24 -16.22 -0.18 -5.11
N GLU A 25 -15.33 0.80 -5.29
CA GLU A 25 -13.88 0.57 -5.39
C GLU A 25 -13.33 -0.02 -4.07
N ARG A 26 -13.74 0.54 -2.94
CA ARG A 26 -13.34 0.01 -1.62
C ARG A 26 -13.79 -1.43 -1.42
N GLU A 27 -15.04 -1.74 -1.72
CA GLU A 27 -15.59 -3.09 -1.58
C GLU A 27 -14.89 -4.10 -2.50
N ALA A 28 -14.58 -3.70 -3.74
CA ALA A 28 -13.84 -4.54 -4.68
C ALA A 28 -12.44 -4.87 -4.17
N VAL A 29 -11.69 -3.87 -3.70
CA VAL A 29 -10.36 -4.07 -3.11
C VAL A 29 -10.43 -4.97 -1.87
N VAL A 30 -11.38 -4.72 -0.97
CA VAL A 30 -11.58 -5.56 0.22
C VAL A 30 -11.87 -7.01 -0.16
N ALA A 31 -12.75 -7.26 -1.13
CA ALA A 31 -13.08 -8.60 -1.58
C ALA A 31 -11.85 -9.35 -2.12
N VAL A 32 -11.00 -8.65 -2.88
CA VAL A 32 -9.72 -9.19 -3.37
C VAL A 32 -8.79 -9.52 -2.19
N LEU A 33 -8.61 -8.59 -1.25
CA LEU A 33 -7.72 -8.77 -0.11
C LEU A 33 -8.18 -9.87 0.86
N ALA A 34 -9.49 -10.06 1.03
CA ALA A 34 -10.07 -11.12 1.85
C ALA A 34 -10.10 -12.48 1.14
N GLY A 35 -9.88 -12.51 -0.17
CA GLY A 35 -9.88 -13.73 -0.98
C GLY A 35 -8.83 -14.75 -0.53
N ARG A 36 -9.17 -16.03 -0.51
CA ARG A 36 -8.23 -17.09 -0.06
C ARG A 36 -7.01 -17.23 -0.97
N GLU A 37 -7.19 -16.99 -2.26
CA GLU A 37 -6.21 -17.26 -3.33
C GLU A 37 -5.68 -15.96 -3.96
N LEU A 38 -5.36 -14.95 -3.15
CA LEU A 38 -4.72 -13.73 -3.66
C LEU A 38 -3.27 -14.01 -4.05
N ASP A 39 -2.97 -13.98 -5.34
CA ASP A 39 -1.60 -13.85 -5.84
C ASP A 39 -1.15 -12.39 -5.66
N LEU A 40 -0.23 -12.17 -4.72
CA LEU A 40 0.34 -10.85 -4.49
C LEU A 40 1.15 -10.37 -5.70
N GLU A 41 1.80 -11.26 -6.45
CA GLU A 41 2.70 -10.93 -7.56
C GLU A 41 1.94 -10.52 -8.83
N ALA A 42 0.71 -10.99 -8.98
CA ALA A 42 -0.19 -10.66 -10.08
C ALA A 42 -1.60 -10.35 -9.58
N PRO A 43 -1.79 -9.24 -8.84
CA PRO A 43 -3.10 -8.92 -8.28
C PRO A 43 -4.08 -8.48 -9.38
N PRO A 44 -5.40 -8.67 -9.16
CA PRO A 44 -6.45 -8.17 -10.04
C PRO A 44 -6.31 -6.67 -10.38
N GLU A 45 -6.90 -6.26 -11.50
CA GLU A 45 -6.92 -4.86 -11.97
C GLU A 45 -7.46 -3.89 -10.90
N ALA A 46 -8.53 -4.27 -10.20
CA ALA A 46 -9.11 -3.49 -9.11
C ALA A 46 -8.11 -3.04 -8.02
N VAL A 47 -7.01 -3.77 -7.81
CA VAL A 47 -5.96 -3.40 -6.85
C VAL A 47 -4.84 -2.56 -7.48
N ARG A 48 -4.68 -2.64 -8.80
CA ARG A 48 -3.69 -1.89 -9.59
C ARG A 48 -4.23 -0.54 -10.06
N ASP A 49 -5.54 -0.34 -10.01
CA ASP A 49 -6.20 0.91 -10.36
C ASP A 49 -5.71 2.08 -9.52
N GLU A 50 -5.65 3.27 -10.13
CA GLU A 50 -5.04 4.46 -9.54
C GLU A 50 -5.66 4.86 -8.19
N GLY A 51 -6.97 4.69 -8.01
CA GLY A 51 -7.68 4.99 -6.76
C GLY A 51 -7.46 3.95 -5.66
N ALA A 52 -7.02 2.73 -6.00
CA ALA A 52 -6.84 1.65 -5.04
C ALA A 52 -5.76 1.96 -4.00
N ALA A 53 -4.76 2.78 -4.33
CA ALA A 53 -3.71 3.18 -3.40
C ALA A 53 -4.27 3.77 -2.10
N ALA A 54 -5.24 4.69 -2.20
CA ALA A 54 -5.85 5.32 -1.04
C ALA A 54 -6.63 4.31 -0.18
N VAL A 55 -7.34 3.38 -0.84
CA VAL A 55 -8.05 2.29 -0.18
C VAL A 55 -7.09 1.35 0.54
N LEU A 56 -6.01 0.94 -0.11
CA LEU A 56 -4.98 0.07 0.47
C LEU A 56 -4.32 0.71 1.70
N VAL A 57 -3.97 2.01 1.62
CA VAL A 57 -3.44 2.73 2.79
C VAL A 57 -4.47 2.79 3.93
N ALA A 58 -5.74 3.07 3.62
CA ALA A 58 -6.80 3.11 4.62
C ALA A 58 -6.98 1.74 5.32
N LEU A 59 -7.02 0.65 4.54
CA LEU A 59 -7.14 -0.71 5.06
C LEU A 59 -5.91 -1.17 5.84
N ALA A 60 -4.71 -0.72 5.44
CA ALA A 60 -3.48 -1.00 6.18
C ALA A 60 -3.49 -0.33 7.57
N ARG A 61 -4.03 0.89 7.68
CA ARG A 61 -4.17 1.60 8.96
C ARG A 61 -5.27 1.00 9.84
N ASP A 62 -6.42 0.71 9.24
CA ASP A 62 -7.58 0.17 9.94
C ASP A 62 -8.34 -0.82 9.03
N PRO A 63 -8.29 -2.13 9.32
CA PRO A 63 -9.00 -3.13 8.55
C PRO A 63 -10.49 -3.17 8.93
N GLY A 64 -10.93 -2.39 9.91
CA GLY A 64 -12.25 -2.52 10.51
C GLY A 64 -12.45 -3.91 11.12
N GLU A 65 -13.53 -4.56 10.73
CA GLU A 65 -13.88 -5.92 11.19
C GLU A 65 -13.15 -7.03 10.42
N HIS A 66 -12.35 -6.68 9.41
CA HIS A 66 -11.66 -7.67 8.59
C HIS A 66 -10.44 -8.28 9.31
N PRO A 67 -10.07 -9.53 8.97
CA PRO A 67 -8.91 -10.18 9.58
C PRO A 67 -7.61 -9.39 9.39
N ARG A 68 -6.70 -9.47 10.36
CA ARG A 68 -5.39 -8.77 10.34
C ARG A 68 -4.56 -8.99 9.07
N TYR A 69 -4.65 -10.17 8.45
CA TYR A 69 -3.92 -10.43 7.21
C TYR A 69 -4.33 -9.50 6.06
N VAL A 70 -5.51 -8.87 6.11
CA VAL A 70 -5.94 -7.85 5.15
C VAL A 70 -5.03 -6.63 5.22
N GLN A 71 -4.62 -6.20 6.43
CA GLN A 71 -3.67 -5.08 6.59
C GLN A 71 -2.33 -5.43 5.96
N HIS A 72 -1.80 -6.62 6.26
CA HIS A 72 -0.51 -7.09 5.73
C HIS A 72 -0.53 -7.16 4.19
N ARG A 73 -1.62 -7.69 3.62
CA ARG A 73 -1.82 -7.76 2.16
C ARG A 73 -1.97 -6.37 1.55
N ALA A 74 -2.68 -5.47 2.21
CA ALA A 74 -2.83 -4.10 1.76
C ALA A 74 -1.47 -3.40 1.65
N VAL A 75 -0.65 -3.50 2.70
CA VAL A 75 0.74 -2.97 2.69
C VAL A 75 1.56 -3.61 1.58
N ALA A 76 1.49 -4.94 1.42
CA ALA A 76 2.24 -5.64 0.39
C ALA A 76 1.90 -5.15 -1.04
N LEU A 77 0.64 -4.84 -1.30
CA LEU A 77 0.16 -4.42 -2.63
C LEU A 77 0.42 -2.95 -2.95
N LEU A 78 0.82 -2.13 -1.98
CA LEU A 78 1.23 -0.73 -2.22
C LEU A 78 2.42 -0.61 -3.19
N ARG A 79 3.20 -1.67 -3.38
CA ARG A 79 4.28 -1.70 -4.37
C ARG A 79 3.84 -1.43 -5.82
N TYR A 80 2.56 -1.61 -6.15
CA TYR A 80 2.03 -1.32 -7.49
C TYR A 80 1.74 0.17 -7.70
N HIS A 81 1.89 0.98 -6.65
CA HIS A 81 1.55 2.40 -6.63
C HIS A 81 2.77 3.26 -6.27
N PRO A 82 3.79 3.40 -7.15
CA PRO A 82 5.05 4.07 -6.84
C PRO A 82 4.94 5.62 -6.79
N ARG A 83 4.11 6.13 -5.89
CA ARG A 83 3.86 7.56 -5.65
C ARG A 83 4.52 8.03 -4.34
N PRO A 84 4.84 9.33 -4.18
CA PRO A 84 5.45 9.86 -2.96
C PRO A 84 4.64 9.55 -1.69
N GLU A 85 3.31 9.68 -1.74
CA GLU A 85 2.44 9.45 -0.58
C GLU A 85 2.46 7.98 -0.13
N VAL A 86 2.65 7.06 -1.09
CA VAL A 86 2.78 5.63 -0.83
C VAL A 86 4.16 5.31 -0.23
N TYR A 87 5.21 5.98 -0.70
CA TYR A 87 6.54 5.87 -0.09
C TYR A 87 6.49 6.26 1.40
N ASP A 88 5.87 7.40 1.71
CA ASP A 88 5.75 7.90 3.09
C ASP A 88 4.93 6.95 3.97
N ALA A 89 3.79 6.44 3.46
CA ALA A 89 2.99 5.46 4.17
C ALA A 89 3.75 4.15 4.41
N LEU A 90 4.55 3.69 3.44
CA LEU A 90 5.37 2.49 3.62
C LEU A 90 6.51 2.70 4.63
N LEU A 91 7.08 3.91 4.72
CA LEU A 91 8.02 4.24 5.79
C LEU A 91 7.34 4.20 7.17
N GLU A 92 6.14 4.77 7.30
CA GLU A 92 5.30 4.68 8.50
C GLU A 92 5.08 3.21 8.91
N PHE A 93 4.62 2.36 7.98
CA PHE A 93 4.37 0.94 8.26
C PHE A 93 5.64 0.14 8.58
N SER A 94 6.80 0.55 8.07
CA SER A 94 8.09 -0.07 8.41
C SER A 94 8.52 0.14 9.87
N ALA A 95 7.83 1.03 10.59
CA ALA A 95 8.01 1.31 12.02
C ALA A 95 6.84 0.81 12.89
N SER A 96 5.89 0.04 12.32
CA SER A 96 4.78 -0.56 13.07
C SER A 96 5.26 -1.50 14.18
N ASP A 97 4.49 -1.64 15.26
CA ASP A 97 4.74 -2.67 16.29
C ASP A 97 4.49 -4.10 15.77
N ASP A 98 3.69 -4.25 14.71
CA ASP A 98 3.39 -5.54 14.08
C ASP A 98 4.51 -5.96 13.11
N GLY A 99 5.13 -7.11 13.38
CA GLY A 99 6.24 -7.64 12.56
C GLY A 99 5.84 -7.93 11.11
N GLY A 100 4.62 -8.39 10.86
CA GLY A 100 4.10 -8.63 9.51
C GLY A 100 3.91 -7.33 8.71
N MET A 101 3.48 -6.26 9.37
CA MET A 101 3.41 -4.91 8.76
C MET A 101 4.81 -4.40 8.40
N ARG A 102 5.78 -4.50 9.31
CA ARG A 102 7.17 -4.11 9.04
C ARG A 102 7.75 -4.91 7.88
N GLU A 103 7.55 -6.21 7.87
CA GLU A 103 8.03 -7.09 6.80
C GLU A 103 7.45 -6.68 5.44
N ALA A 104 6.12 -6.59 5.34
CA ALA A 104 5.43 -6.25 4.10
C ALA A 104 5.86 -4.86 3.58
N ALA A 105 6.09 -3.91 4.48
CA ALA A 105 6.55 -2.57 4.15
C ALA A 105 7.95 -2.59 3.53
N LEU A 106 8.92 -3.27 4.15
CA LEU A 106 10.29 -3.38 3.63
C LEU A 106 10.32 -4.04 2.24
N GLN A 107 9.54 -5.10 2.04
CA GLN A 107 9.43 -5.76 0.74
C GLN A 107 8.88 -4.81 -0.33
N SER A 108 7.83 -4.06 0.01
CA SER A 108 7.16 -3.13 -0.91
C SER A 108 8.04 -1.95 -1.27
N LEU A 109 8.74 -1.36 -0.29
CA LEU A 109 9.75 -0.31 -0.50
C LEU A 109 10.83 -0.77 -1.47
N GLY A 110 11.36 -1.98 -1.27
CA GLY A 110 12.41 -2.55 -2.13
C GLY A 110 11.97 -2.81 -3.56
N ARG A 111 10.70 -3.14 -3.78
CA ARG A 111 10.17 -3.43 -5.12
C ARG A 111 9.81 -2.17 -5.90
N ALA A 112 9.22 -1.17 -5.23
CA ALA A 112 8.69 0.02 -5.89
C ALA A 112 9.67 1.19 -5.96
N PHE A 113 10.53 1.35 -4.95
CA PHE A 113 11.24 2.62 -4.73
C PHE A 113 12.76 2.50 -4.75
N VAL A 114 13.32 1.29 -4.86
CA VAL A 114 14.77 1.06 -4.71
C VAL A 114 15.63 1.80 -5.73
N LYS A 115 15.16 1.99 -6.96
CA LYS A 115 15.90 2.74 -7.99
C LYS A 115 16.06 4.21 -7.63
N ARG A 116 15.09 4.81 -6.94
CA ARG A 116 15.10 6.24 -6.59
C ARG A 116 15.70 6.51 -5.21
N HIS A 117 15.57 5.56 -4.28
CA HIS A 117 15.91 5.75 -2.86
C HIS A 117 16.90 4.70 -2.35
N ALA A 118 17.82 4.25 -3.20
CA ALA A 118 18.76 3.17 -2.86
C ALA A 118 19.65 3.50 -1.65
N ARG A 119 19.90 4.78 -1.38
CA ARG A 119 20.74 5.18 -0.25
C ARG A 119 20.02 5.02 1.07
N GLU A 120 18.85 5.64 1.14
CA GLU A 120 17.93 5.68 2.27
C GLU A 120 17.43 4.28 2.62
N LEU A 121 17.02 3.51 1.61
CA LEU A 121 16.48 2.16 1.84
C LEU A 121 17.52 1.16 2.33
N ALA A 122 18.80 1.34 1.98
CA ALA A 122 19.86 0.51 2.54
C ALA A 122 20.14 0.84 4.00
N ALA A 123 20.04 2.12 4.40
CA ALA A 123 20.18 2.53 5.79
C ALA A 123 19.04 1.95 6.64
N LEU A 124 17.80 2.13 6.18
CA LEU A 124 16.61 1.53 6.79
C LEU A 124 16.76 0.00 6.92
N ALA A 125 17.18 -0.67 5.85
CA ALA A 125 17.43 -2.11 5.89
C ALA A 125 18.50 -2.50 6.92
N GLY A 126 19.57 -1.72 7.03
CA GLY A 126 20.62 -1.91 8.04
C GLY A 126 20.07 -1.93 9.46
N ASP A 127 19.23 -0.94 9.79
CA ASP A 127 18.59 -0.82 11.11
C ASP A 127 17.65 -1.99 11.42
N ARG A 128 17.11 -2.66 10.39
CA ARG A 128 16.18 -3.80 10.53
C ARG A 128 16.89 -5.16 10.51
N LEU A 129 18.21 -5.22 10.36
CA LEU A 129 18.95 -6.50 10.39
C LEU A 129 18.94 -7.18 11.77
N ALA A 130 18.66 -6.43 12.84
CA ALA A 130 18.57 -6.91 14.22
C ALA A 130 17.13 -6.92 14.76
N ASP A 131 16.12 -6.80 13.89
CA ASP A 131 14.71 -6.83 14.29
C ASP A 131 14.36 -8.15 15.02
N PRO A 132 13.55 -8.12 16.09
CA PRO A 132 13.14 -9.34 16.79
C PRO A 132 12.37 -10.33 15.89
N ASP A 133 11.71 -9.84 14.84
CA ASP A 133 10.97 -10.68 13.90
C ASP A 133 11.86 -11.23 12.76
N ASP A 134 11.87 -12.55 12.61
CA ASP A 134 12.69 -13.26 11.61
C ASP A 134 12.33 -12.88 10.17
N GLY A 135 11.04 -12.65 9.90
CA GLY A 135 10.53 -12.22 8.60
C GLY A 135 11.00 -10.83 8.24
N VAL A 136 10.99 -9.92 9.21
CA VAL A 136 11.55 -8.57 9.06
C VAL A 136 13.05 -8.64 8.78
N ARG A 137 13.83 -9.42 9.54
CA ARG A 137 15.27 -9.57 9.29
C ARG A 137 15.56 -10.13 7.89
N ARG A 138 14.73 -11.05 7.39
CA ARG A 138 14.83 -11.57 6.01
C ARG A 138 14.54 -10.48 4.98
N ALA A 139 13.42 -9.77 5.11
CA ALA A 139 13.05 -8.68 4.21
C ALA A 139 14.12 -7.57 4.18
N ALA A 140 14.70 -7.25 5.35
CA ALA A 140 15.80 -6.31 5.47
C ALA A 140 17.04 -6.75 4.69
N ARG A 141 17.46 -8.02 4.80
CA ARG A 141 18.58 -8.55 4.01
C ARG A 141 18.32 -8.44 2.50
N GLU A 142 17.13 -8.82 2.05
CA GLU A 142 16.78 -8.71 0.64
C GLU A 142 16.74 -7.26 0.15
N LEU A 143 16.18 -6.34 0.95
CA LEU A 143 16.15 -4.91 0.64
C LEU A 143 17.57 -4.36 0.51
N LEU A 144 18.46 -4.74 1.44
CA LEU A 144 19.86 -4.31 1.41
C LEU A 144 20.58 -4.81 0.15
N VAL A 145 20.33 -6.06 -0.27
CA VAL A 145 20.86 -6.59 -1.54
C VAL A 145 20.34 -5.78 -2.71
N ARG A 146 19.01 -5.58 -2.82
CA ARG A 146 18.38 -4.80 -3.91
C ARG A 146 18.92 -3.37 -3.97
N ALA A 147 19.06 -2.72 -2.82
CA ALA A 147 19.56 -1.35 -2.72
C ALA A 147 21.04 -1.24 -3.11
N ARG A 148 21.87 -2.21 -2.73
CA ARG A 148 23.27 -2.28 -3.18
C ARG A 148 23.35 -2.49 -4.68
N THR A 149 22.59 -3.42 -5.25
CA THR A 149 22.60 -3.67 -6.69
C THR A 149 22.14 -2.47 -7.50
N ALA A 150 21.12 -1.73 -7.03
CA ALA A 150 20.62 -0.54 -7.70
C ALA A 150 21.69 0.57 -7.81
N ARG A 151 22.49 0.79 -6.76
CA ARG A 151 23.57 1.79 -6.75
C ARG A 151 24.71 1.53 -7.75
N PHE A 152 24.79 0.34 -8.32
CA PHE A 152 25.80 -0.03 -9.32
C PHE A 152 25.27 0.03 -10.76
N GLN A 153 24.02 0.44 -10.96
CA GLN A 153 23.39 0.58 -12.28
C GLN A 153 23.17 2.04 -12.71
N ASP A 154 23.64 2.99 -11.90
CA ASP A 154 23.76 4.42 -12.23
C ASP A 154 25.18 4.73 -12.74
#